data_AF-A0A0N0ITS5-F1
#
_entry.id   AF-A0A0N0ITS5-F1
#
_cell.length_a   1.000
_cell.length_b   1.000
_cell.length_c   1.000
_cell.angle_alpha   90.00
_cell.angle_beta   90.00
_cell.angle_gamma   90.00
#
_symmetry.space_group_name_H-M   'P 1'
#
loop_
_entity.id
_entity.type
_entity.pdbx_description
1 polymer ?
#
loop_
_entity_poly.entity_id
_entity_poly.type
_entity_poly.pdbx_seq_one_letter_code
_entity_poly.pdbx_strand_id
1 'polypeptide(L)'
;MYKSKQLANNFNANRAWQERHVTLKDEKEALLRESYPVAEQDNLIVRDIPAAVKQKIIILNAIQFEDTPSGEMNQEIKEVLAGRGSVRTDAETGLPQVYENRKNSKKERTWAGSIEYNVPSKKSGDKQRILKKTNNDGTTTYGYTLDHYETIHKFKEKNK
;
A
#
# COMPACT_ATOMS: atom_id res chain seq x y z
N MET A 1 28.11 15.71 -9.21
CA MET A 1 27.75 14.47 -9.93
C MET A 1 26.78 13.53 -9.18
N TYR A 2 26.34 13.81 -7.94
CA TYR A 2 25.47 12.90 -7.17
C TYR A 2 23.95 13.07 -7.40
N LYS A 3 23.47 14.25 -7.82
CA LYS A 3 22.04 14.54 -8.01
C LYS A 3 21.40 13.81 -9.22
N SER A 4 22.15 13.53 -10.27
CA SER A 4 21.62 12.91 -11.50
C SER A 4 21.28 11.43 -11.35
N LYS A 5 22.01 10.68 -10.51
CA LYS A 5 21.73 9.25 -10.25
C LYS A 5 20.48 9.03 -9.39
N GLN A 6 20.18 9.94 -8.45
CA GLN A 6 18.96 9.88 -7.63
C GLN A 6 17.71 10.14 -8.47
N LEU A 7 17.74 11.13 -9.37
CA LEU A 7 16.63 11.43 -10.28
C LEU A 7 16.34 10.27 -11.24
N ALA A 8 17.37 9.61 -11.78
CA ALA A 8 17.21 8.46 -12.66
C ALA A 8 16.62 7.23 -11.95
N ASN A 9 17.02 6.96 -10.70
CA ASN A 9 16.44 5.87 -9.91
C ASN A 9 14.97 6.13 -9.55
N ASN A 10 14.62 7.38 -9.22
CA ASN A 10 13.24 7.77 -8.96
C ASN A 10 12.37 7.67 -10.21
N PHE A 11 12.92 7.99 -11.39
CA PHE A 11 12.21 7.87 -12.68
C PHE A 11 11.89 6.42 -13.06
N ASN A 12 12.84 5.50 -12.87
CA ASN A 12 12.62 4.07 -13.15
C ASN A 12 11.64 3.42 -12.16
N ALA A 13 11.71 3.80 -10.88
CA ALA A 13 10.73 3.37 -9.87
C ALA A 13 9.32 3.93 -10.16
N ASN A 14 9.23 5.17 -10.66
CA ASN A 14 7.98 5.83 -11.06
C ASN A 14 7.33 5.14 -12.27
N ARG A 15 8.13 4.82 -13.31
CA ARG A 15 7.63 4.08 -14.48
C ARG A 15 7.15 2.68 -14.11
N ALA A 16 7.92 1.95 -13.30
CA ALA A 16 7.51 0.61 -12.85
C ALA A 16 6.26 0.65 -11.96
N TRP A 17 6.05 1.71 -11.15
CA TRP A 17 4.85 1.89 -10.33
C TRP A 17 3.63 2.23 -11.18
N GLN A 18 3.76 3.17 -12.13
CA GLN A 18 2.69 3.55 -13.05
C GLN A 18 2.31 2.38 -13.95
N GLU A 19 3.29 1.71 -14.55
CA GLU A 19 3.06 0.52 -15.37
C GLU A 19 2.39 -0.59 -14.56
N ARG A 20 2.83 -0.88 -13.32
CA ARG A 20 2.16 -1.88 -12.45
C ARG A 20 0.74 -1.48 -12.02
N HIS A 21 0.47 -0.21 -11.73
CA HIS A 21 -0.87 0.20 -11.28
C HIS A 21 -1.85 0.29 -12.43
N VAL A 22 -1.39 0.74 -13.60
CA VAL A 22 -2.16 0.71 -14.84
C VAL A 22 -2.42 -0.75 -15.23
N THR A 23 -1.40 -1.62 -15.24
CA THR A 23 -1.63 -3.04 -15.54
C THR A 23 -2.48 -3.75 -14.50
N LEU A 24 -2.37 -3.47 -13.19
CA LEU A 24 -3.25 -4.11 -12.20
C LEU A 24 -4.70 -3.64 -12.31
N LYS A 25 -4.93 -2.37 -12.67
CA LYS A 25 -6.28 -1.84 -12.91
C LYS A 25 -6.84 -2.40 -14.20
N ASP A 26 -6.05 -2.43 -15.27
CA ASP A 26 -6.44 -2.96 -16.57
C ASP A 26 -6.61 -4.47 -16.55
N GLU A 27 -5.78 -5.22 -15.82
CA GLU A 27 -5.94 -6.65 -15.57
C GLU A 27 -7.17 -6.92 -14.71
N LYS A 28 -7.47 -6.08 -13.71
CA LYS A 28 -8.70 -6.20 -12.93
C LYS A 28 -9.94 -5.98 -13.80
N GLU A 29 -9.93 -4.93 -14.62
CA GLU A 29 -11.03 -4.62 -15.55
C GLU A 29 -11.14 -5.66 -16.67
N ALA A 30 -10.02 -6.16 -17.21
CA ALA A 30 -9.98 -7.22 -18.21
C ALA A 30 -10.49 -8.54 -17.64
N LEU A 31 -10.08 -8.92 -16.43
CA LEU A 31 -10.61 -10.12 -15.76
C LEU A 31 -12.11 -10.00 -15.47
N LEU A 32 -12.59 -8.81 -15.08
CA LEU A 32 -14.02 -8.55 -14.91
C LEU A 32 -14.79 -8.66 -16.23
N ARG A 33 -14.19 -8.20 -17.34
CA ARG A 33 -14.82 -8.15 -18.67
C ARG A 33 -14.73 -9.46 -19.45
N GLU A 34 -13.64 -10.21 -19.31
CA GLU A 34 -13.49 -11.57 -19.83
C GLU A 34 -14.37 -12.57 -19.09
N SER A 35 -14.63 -12.32 -17.80
CA SER A 35 -15.54 -13.17 -17.02
C SER A 35 -17.02 -12.88 -17.30
N TYR A 36 -17.38 -11.68 -17.80
CA TYR A 36 -18.77 -11.27 -18.05
C TYR A 36 -18.91 -10.31 -19.24
N PRO A 37 -19.50 -10.73 -20.38
CA PRO A 37 -19.76 -9.83 -21.50
C PRO A 37 -20.95 -8.90 -21.20
N VAL A 38 -20.68 -7.72 -20.62
CA VAL A 38 -21.39 -6.40 -20.64
C VAL A 38 -22.93 -6.30 -20.50
N ALA A 39 -23.70 -7.37 -20.62
CA ALA A 39 -25.11 -7.39 -20.29
C ALA A 39 -25.24 -7.90 -18.85
N GLU A 40 -25.97 -7.18 -18.00
CA GLU A 40 -26.28 -7.52 -16.59
C GLU A 40 -25.21 -7.17 -15.54
N GLN A 41 -24.80 -5.90 -15.49
CA GLN A 41 -24.05 -5.37 -14.33
C GLN A 41 -24.91 -5.05 -13.10
N ASP A 42 -26.25 -5.16 -13.19
CA ASP A 42 -27.13 -4.61 -12.16
C ASP A 42 -27.58 -5.58 -11.05
N ASN A 43 -27.13 -6.84 -11.00
CA ASN A 43 -27.57 -7.74 -9.91
C ASN A 43 -26.68 -8.97 -9.61
N LEU A 44 -25.34 -8.86 -9.66
CA LEU A 44 -24.49 -9.99 -9.25
C LEU A 44 -24.49 -10.22 -7.73
N ILE A 45 -25.24 -11.22 -7.29
CA ILE A 45 -25.09 -11.83 -5.97
C ILE A 45 -23.78 -12.65 -5.98
N VAL A 46 -22.95 -12.48 -4.93
CA VAL A 46 -21.60 -13.07 -4.72
C VAL A 46 -21.46 -14.59 -4.99
N ARG A 47 -22.57 -15.30 -5.23
CA ARG A 47 -22.63 -16.74 -5.45
C ARG A 47 -21.99 -17.17 -6.78
N ASP A 48 -22.00 -16.34 -7.82
CA ASP A 48 -21.61 -16.75 -9.19
C ASP A 48 -20.14 -16.48 -9.57
N ILE A 49 -19.30 -16.05 -8.61
CA ILE A 49 -17.87 -15.86 -8.85
C ILE A 49 -17.16 -17.23 -8.84
N PRO A 50 -16.35 -17.56 -9.88
CA PRO A 50 -15.56 -18.80 -9.93
C PRO A 50 -14.66 -18.97 -8.70
N ALA A 51 -14.53 -20.19 -8.18
CA ALA A 51 -13.83 -20.47 -6.93
C ALA A 51 -12.39 -19.92 -6.87
N ALA A 52 -11.65 -19.94 -7.99
CA ALA A 52 -10.30 -19.39 -8.07
C ALA A 52 -10.25 -17.85 -7.95
N VAL A 53 -11.27 -17.16 -8.45
CA VAL A 53 -11.43 -15.71 -8.34
C VAL A 53 -11.92 -15.35 -6.94
N LYS A 54 -12.84 -16.13 -6.35
CA LYS A 54 -13.17 -16.02 -4.92
C LYS A 54 -11.92 -16.20 -4.05
N GLN A 55 -11.08 -17.20 -4.31
CA GLN A 55 -9.85 -17.43 -3.54
C GLN A 55 -8.89 -16.24 -3.67
N LYS A 56 -8.67 -15.70 -4.88
CA LYS A 56 -7.83 -14.51 -5.09
C LYS A 56 -8.41 -13.23 -4.46
N ILE A 57 -9.72 -13.03 -4.50
CA ILE A 57 -10.41 -11.91 -3.83
C ILE A 57 -10.40 -12.08 -2.29
N ILE A 58 -10.52 -13.31 -1.79
CA ILE A 58 -10.45 -13.64 -0.36
C ILE A 58 -9.02 -13.45 0.17
N ILE A 59 -7.98 -13.78 -0.61
CA ILE A 59 -6.58 -13.56 -0.25
C ILE A 59 -6.28 -12.05 -0.10
N LEU A 60 -6.91 -11.18 -0.91
CA LEU A 60 -6.86 -9.72 -0.73
C LEU A 60 -7.59 -9.23 0.54
N ASN A 61 -8.52 -10.04 1.09
CA ASN A 61 -9.33 -9.72 2.28
C ASN A 61 -8.89 -10.43 3.58
N ALA A 62 -7.78 -11.17 3.60
CA ALA A 62 -7.44 -12.05 4.72
C ALA A 62 -6.29 -11.57 5.63
N ILE A 63 -5.54 -10.54 5.24
CA ILE A 63 -4.47 -10.02 6.09
C ILE A 63 -5.11 -9.28 7.27
N GLN A 64 -4.99 -9.86 8.46
CA GLN A 64 -5.30 -9.21 9.72
C GLN A 64 -4.00 -8.96 10.45
N PHE A 65 -3.87 -7.78 11.05
CA PHE A 65 -2.73 -7.48 11.91
C PHE A 65 -3.14 -7.57 13.38
N GLU A 66 -2.16 -7.87 14.23
CA GLU A 66 -2.26 -7.59 15.66
C GLU A 66 -2.50 -6.09 15.88
N ASP A 67 -3.27 -5.76 16.92
CA ASP A 67 -3.53 -4.37 17.28
C ASP A 67 -2.23 -3.69 17.73
N THR A 68 -1.99 -2.51 17.17
CA THR A 68 -0.97 -1.58 17.65
C THR A 68 -1.51 -0.78 18.84
N PRO A 69 -0.65 -0.07 19.61
CA PRO A 69 -1.10 0.82 20.68
C PRO A 69 -1.97 1.99 20.21
N SER A 70 -2.03 2.28 18.91
CA SER A 70 -2.85 3.37 18.34
C SER A 70 -4.11 2.80 17.69
N GLY A 71 -5.28 3.12 18.26
CA GLY A 71 -6.57 2.75 17.67
C GLY A 71 -6.79 3.34 16.28
N GLU A 72 -6.32 4.56 16.04
CA GLU A 72 -6.36 5.24 14.73
C GLU A 72 -5.53 4.46 13.70
N MET A 73 -4.35 3.99 14.09
CA MET A 73 -3.49 3.15 13.25
C MET A 73 -4.17 1.82 12.89
N ASN A 74 -4.83 1.18 13.86
CA ASN A 74 -5.53 -0.09 13.67
C ASN A 74 -6.75 0.05 12.75
N GLN A 75 -7.37 1.23 12.73
CA GLN A 75 -8.42 1.56 11.78
C GLN A 75 -7.83 1.84 10.38
N GLU A 76 -6.84 2.71 10.29
CA GLU A 76 -6.29 3.14 9.00
C GLU A 76 -5.63 2.00 8.24
N ILE A 77 -4.95 1.07 8.92
CA ILE A 77 -4.35 -0.09 8.25
C ILE A 77 -5.40 -0.96 7.55
N LYS A 78 -6.63 -1.03 8.07
CA LYS A 78 -7.74 -1.74 7.40
C LYS A 78 -8.16 -1.01 6.13
N GLU A 79 -8.19 0.32 6.14
CA GLU A 79 -8.47 1.14 4.96
C GLU A 79 -7.36 1.01 3.91
N VAL A 80 -6.10 1.02 4.33
CA VAL A 80 -4.94 0.77 3.44
C VAL A 80 -5.03 -0.61 2.78
N LEU A 81 -5.33 -1.66 3.56
CA LEU A 81 -5.52 -3.01 3.05
C LEU A 81 -6.70 -3.11 2.07
N ALA A 82 -7.78 -2.36 2.33
CA ALA A 82 -8.94 -2.27 1.45
C ALA A 82 -8.73 -1.37 0.21
N GLY A 83 -7.55 -0.76 0.06
CA GLY A 83 -7.23 0.14 -1.05
C GLY A 83 -7.88 1.53 -0.95
N ARG A 84 -8.38 1.92 0.22
CA ARG A 84 -9.03 3.21 0.51
C ARG A 84 -8.23 4.13 1.43
N GLY A 85 -7.06 3.68 1.91
CA GLY A 85 -6.20 4.47 2.79
C GLY A 85 -5.72 5.77 2.15
N SER A 86 -5.45 6.77 2.98
CA SER A 86 -5.04 8.10 2.52
C SER A 86 -3.56 8.11 2.10
N VAL A 87 -3.28 7.91 0.81
CA VAL A 87 -1.90 8.00 0.27
C VAL A 87 -1.39 9.42 0.45
N ARG A 88 -0.19 9.56 1.01
CA ARG A 88 0.49 10.84 1.07
C ARG A 88 1.07 11.15 -0.30
N THR A 89 0.79 12.34 -0.83
CA THR A 89 1.32 12.77 -2.11
C THR A 89 2.35 13.88 -1.93
N ASP A 90 3.36 13.87 -2.79
CA ASP A 90 4.30 14.96 -2.95
C ASP A 90 3.57 16.16 -3.58
N ALA A 91 3.70 17.33 -2.97
CA ALA A 91 2.90 18.50 -3.36
C ALA A 91 3.31 19.08 -4.72
N GLU A 92 4.56 18.85 -5.16
CA GLU A 92 5.09 19.38 -6.42
C GLU A 92 4.71 18.48 -7.60
N THR A 93 4.74 17.17 -7.39
CA THR A 93 4.56 16.17 -8.45
C THR A 93 3.20 15.49 -8.43
N GLY A 94 2.47 15.55 -7.32
CA GLY A 94 1.23 14.81 -7.09
C GLY A 94 1.42 13.30 -6.94
N LEU A 95 2.66 12.82 -6.95
CA LEU A 95 2.98 11.39 -6.88
C LEU A 95 2.94 10.89 -5.43
N PRO A 96 2.71 9.58 -5.20
CA PRO A 96 2.83 9.01 -3.87
C PRO A 96 4.21 9.31 -3.27
N GLN A 97 4.22 9.82 -2.05
CA GLN A 97 5.46 10.04 -1.34
C GLN A 97 6.07 8.69 -0.96
N VAL A 98 7.38 8.60 -1.15
CA VAL A 98 8.18 7.42 -0.89
C VAL A 98 9.10 7.70 0.28
N TYR A 99 9.12 6.80 1.27
CA TYR A 99 10.05 6.90 2.38
C TYR A 99 11.49 6.66 1.91
N GLU A 100 12.34 7.67 2.08
CA GLU A 100 13.72 7.65 1.56
C GLU A 100 14.78 7.24 2.59
N ASN A 101 14.45 7.16 3.89
CA ASN A 101 15.43 7.01 4.98
C ASN A 101 16.54 8.11 4.94
N ARG A 102 16.14 9.38 4.88
CA ARG A 102 17.08 10.52 4.78
C ARG A 102 18.07 10.63 5.94
N LYS A 103 17.69 10.15 7.14
CA LYS A 103 18.57 10.06 8.31
C LYS A 103 19.66 8.98 8.18
N ASN A 104 19.61 8.16 7.13
CA ASN A 104 20.53 7.05 6.86
C ASN A 104 20.67 6.08 8.04
N SER A 105 19.57 5.84 8.77
CA SER A 105 19.55 4.85 9.84
C SER A 105 19.70 3.46 9.25
N LYS A 106 20.60 2.65 9.83
CA LYS A 106 20.74 1.23 9.44
C LYS A 106 19.46 0.44 9.72
N LYS A 107 18.74 0.79 10.79
CA LYS A 107 17.52 0.09 11.22
C LYS A 107 16.35 0.41 10.30
N GLU A 108 16.16 1.69 9.95
CA GLU A 108 15.06 2.09 9.07
C GLU A 108 15.33 1.85 7.58
N ARG A 109 16.56 1.48 7.19
CA ARG A 109 16.92 1.24 5.77
C ARG A 109 16.04 0.19 5.10
N THR A 110 15.56 -0.80 5.86
CA THR A 110 14.63 -1.82 5.34
C THR A 110 13.32 -1.21 4.83
N TRP A 111 12.93 -0.03 5.29
CA TRP A 111 11.70 0.65 4.87
C TRP A 111 11.90 1.61 3.72
N ALA A 112 13.13 1.89 3.29
CA ALA A 112 13.38 2.73 2.13
C ALA A 112 12.67 2.16 0.89
N GLY A 113 12.02 3.05 0.13
CA GLY A 113 11.20 2.70 -1.04
C GLY A 113 9.73 2.38 -0.71
N SER A 114 9.30 2.50 0.55
CA SER A 114 7.90 2.28 0.92
C SER A 114 7.02 3.46 0.54
N ILE A 115 5.79 3.20 0.10
CA ILE A 115 4.76 4.23 -0.07
C ILE A 115 4.23 4.64 1.30
N GLU A 116 4.06 5.94 1.49
CA GLU A 116 3.56 6.52 2.73
C GLU A 116 2.05 6.78 2.69
N TYR A 117 1.36 6.41 3.78
CA TYR A 117 -0.04 6.71 4.00
C TYR A 117 -0.19 7.56 5.27
N ASN A 118 -1.05 8.56 5.18
CA ASN A 118 -1.43 9.40 6.31
C ASN A 118 -2.30 8.60 7.28
N VAL A 119 -2.10 8.83 8.57
CA VAL A 119 -3.00 8.34 9.61
C VAL A 119 -3.65 9.57 10.25
N PRO A 120 -4.94 9.83 9.98
CA PRO A 120 -5.61 11.02 10.48
C PRO A 120 -5.73 10.94 12.01
N SER A 121 -4.99 11.81 12.71
CA SER A 121 -5.02 11.90 14.17
C SER A 121 -5.10 13.34 14.63
N LYS A 122 -6.16 13.69 15.38
CA LYS A 122 -6.26 15.02 16.01
C LYS A 122 -5.26 15.20 17.16
N LYS A 123 -4.88 14.09 17.82
CA LYS A 123 -4.01 14.10 19.01
C LYS A 123 -2.53 14.05 18.64
N SER A 124 -2.18 13.19 17.69
CA SER A 124 -0.79 13.01 17.26
C SER A 124 -0.37 13.95 16.14
N GLY A 125 -1.32 14.65 15.51
CA GLY A 125 -1.07 15.50 14.35
C GLY A 125 -0.40 14.70 13.23
N ASP A 126 0.64 15.27 12.64
CA ASP A 126 1.31 14.71 11.46
C ASP A 126 2.41 13.67 11.76
N LYS A 127 2.39 13.05 12.95
CA LYS A 127 3.46 12.15 13.42
C LYS A 127 3.24 10.67 13.06
N GLN A 128 2.00 10.28 12.80
CA GLN A 128 1.66 8.88 12.54
C GLN A 128 1.64 8.58 11.05
N ARG A 129 2.19 7.43 10.66
CA ARG A 129 2.23 6.96 9.27
C ARG A 129 2.17 5.46 9.16
N ILE A 130 1.63 5.00 8.04
CA ILE A 130 1.77 3.64 7.56
C ILE A 130 2.70 3.61 6.36
N LEU A 131 3.58 2.62 6.32
CA LEU A 131 4.49 2.33 5.23
C LEU A 131 4.09 1.03 4.55
N LYS A 132 3.85 1.07 3.24
CA LYS A 132 3.61 -0.11 2.41
C LYS A 132 4.83 -0.37 1.54
N LYS A 133 5.48 -1.52 1.75
CA LYS A 133 6.66 -1.93 0.99
C LYS A 133 6.37 -3.15 0.14
N THR A 134 6.61 -3.06 -1.15
CA THR A 134 6.73 -4.22 -2.02
C THR A 134 8.16 -4.74 -1.97
N ASN A 135 8.33 -6.00 -1.60
CA ASN A 135 9.61 -6.69 -1.54
C ASN A 135 10.02 -7.21 -2.93
N ASN A 136 11.28 -7.63 -3.06
CA ASN A 136 11.82 -8.11 -4.33
C ASN A 136 11.14 -9.39 -4.84
N ASP A 137 10.57 -10.19 -3.94
CA ASP A 137 9.80 -11.41 -4.23
C ASP A 137 8.34 -11.11 -4.60
N GLY A 138 7.94 -9.83 -4.66
CA GLY A 138 6.57 -9.41 -4.93
C GLY A 138 5.64 -9.43 -3.71
N THR A 139 6.10 -9.92 -2.56
CA THR A 139 5.33 -9.85 -1.31
C THR A 139 5.22 -8.41 -0.83
N THR A 140 4.21 -8.12 0.00
CA THR A 140 4.05 -6.79 0.61
C THR A 140 4.25 -6.88 2.11
N THR A 141 5.02 -5.95 2.66
CA THR A 141 5.15 -5.76 4.11
C THR A 141 4.64 -4.40 4.51
N TYR A 142 4.07 -4.33 5.71
CA TYR A 142 3.51 -3.11 6.26
C TYR A 142 4.27 -2.73 7.53
N GLY A 143 4.59 -1.45 7.64
CA GLY A 143 5.18 -0.85 8.83
C GLY A 143 4.39 0.37 9.29
N TYR A 144 4.65 0.82 10.51
CA TYR A 144 4.07 2.04 11.05
C TYR A 144 5.06 2.79 11.92
N THR A 145 4.87 4.10 12.01
CA THR A 145 5.54 4.98 12.98
C THR A 145 4.48 5.78 13.73
N LEU A 146 4.75 6.04 15.02
CA LEU A 146 3.92 6.88 15.89
C LEU A 146 4.60 8.22 16.21
N ASP A 147 5.84 8.39 15.75
CA ASP A 147 6.81 9.38 16.23
C ASP A 147 7.58 10.01 15.06
N HIS A 148 6.96 10.13 13.89
CA HIS A 148 7.55 10.76 12.71
C HIS A 148 8.91 10.16 12.30
N TYR A 149 8.92 8.83 12.14
CA TYR A 149 10.04 8.00 11.72
C TYR A 149 11.24 8.01 12.68
N GLU A 150 11.07 8.40 13.94
CA GLU A 150 12.09 8.10 14.97
C GLU A 150 12.15 6.59 15.21
N THR A 151 10.99 5.92 15.20
CA THR A 151 10.87 4.46 15.26
C THR A 151 9.89 3.97 14.21
N ILE A 152 10.28 2.92 13.48
CA ILE A 152 9.40 2.22 12.55
C ILE A 152 9.22 0.77 13.02
N HIS A 153 7.98 0.42 13.31
CA HIS A 153 7.55 -0.91 13.70
C HIS A 153 7.00 -1.66 12.49
N LYS A 154 7.16 -2.98 12.46
CA LYS A 154 6.48 -3.84 11.50
C LYS A 154 5.09 -4.19 12.05
N PHE A 155 4.06 -4.17 11.20
CA PHE A 155 2.78 -4.79 11.56
C PHE A 155 2.96 -6.31 11.64
N LYS A 156 2.50 -6.90 12.74
CA LYS A 156 2.54 -8.35 12.93
C LYS A 156 1.23 -8.94 12.41
N GLU A 157 1.33 -9.92 11.52
CA GLU A 157 0.16 -10.61 11.01
C GLU A 157 -0.41 -11.51 12.11
N LYS A 158 -1.73 -11.45 12.28
CA LYS A 158 -2.47 -12.34 13.17
C LYS A 158 -2.55 -13.70 12.48
N ASN A 159 -1.68 -14.60 12.87
CA ASN A 159 -1.76 -15.98 12.41
C ASN A 159 -3.09 -16.58 12.88
N LYS A 160 -3.83 -17.21 11.95
CA LYS A 160 -5.06 -17.94 12.25
C LYS A 160 -4.77 -19.27 12.92
#